data_AF-A0A2N2WXF6-F1
#
_entry.id   AF-A0A2N2WXF6-F1
#
_cell.length_a   1.000
_cell.length_b   1.000
_cell.length_c   1.000
_cell.angle_alpha   90.00
_cell.angle_beta   90.00
_cell.angle_gamma   90.00
#
_symmetry.space_group_name_H-M   'P 1'
#
loop_
_entity.id
_entity.type
_entity.pdbx_description
1 polymer ?
#
loop_
_entity_poly.entity_id
_entity_poly.type
_entity_poly.pdbx_seq_one_letter_code
_entity_poly.pdbx_strand_id
1 'polypeptide(L)'
;MKNIFKFLFLLTFTVTLFSCDNEDQAQLTISPKGAGEITSPEAGTVFVLNPEENQTNTIFTITWNSANYDVPTAINYVVEFAKAGTAFAEPFVAGSTSNTYLSLNIGEFNGAVVGAGLTPFTQEELEVRITSTVGRLGSTPQISEPITILVTPFTTDLPIIAVPGYHQGWKPATAPLLASSAFGKTDYEGFVWLSIEGGDSEGFKFVGPDATGFIDWGAGPEYGDDGTFTGKLVTKDGKNCKVAATGYYFVKADTDKLTYTTEIMNWSLTGNATALSWPPGGSDGVAGNDYDMTYDPDTKTLSVTLDLTANFIKFRANDAWDINLGDTGADGLLEFGGSDIAISEAGNYTVTLDLSKPREYTYSLVKNN
;
A
#
# COMPACT_ATOMS: atom_id res chain seq x y z
N MET A 1 51.36 -21.39 -75.94
CA MET A 1 52.21 -20.17 -75.91
C MET A 1 51.74 -19.34 -74.73
N LYS A 2 52.49 -19.02 -73.66
CA LYS A 2 53.92 -18.94 -73.35
C LYS A 2 54.11 -18.97 -71.81
N ASN A 3 55.13 -19.72 -71.35
CA ASN A 3 56.10 -19.49 -70.25
C ASN A 3 55.56 -19.35 -68.79
N ILE A 4 55.79 -20.23 -67.79
CA ILE A 4 57.02 -20.77 -67.14
C ILE A 4 58.03 -19.69 -66.70
N PHE A 5 58.20 -19.47 -65.37
CA PHE A 5 59.47 -19.57 -64.58
C PHE A 5 59.39 -18.94 -63.15
N LYS A 6 59.59 -19.80 -62.12
CA LYS A 6 60.43 -19.69 -60.88
C LYS A 6 60.11 -18.60 -59.82
N PHE A 7 60.13 -18.87 -58.50
CA PHE A 7 61.27 -19.39 -57.72
C PHE A 7 60.87 -20.09 -56.40
N LEU A 8 61.67 -21.08 -56.04
CA LEU A 8 61.72 -21.86 -54.80
C LEU A 8 62.67 -21.17 -53.80
N PHE A 9 62.29 -21.02 -52.52
CA PHE A 9 63.28 -21.13 -51.42
C PHE A 9 62.63 -21.57 -50.11
N LEU A 10 63.12 -22.70 -49.62
CA LEU A 10 62.90 -23.32 -48.32
C LEU A 10 63.78 -22.60 -47.29
N LEU A 11 63.21 -22.14 -46.17
CA LEU A 11 64.00 -21.89 -44.96
C LEU A 11 63.25 -22.33 -43.70
N THR A 12 63.91 -23.29 -43.06
CA THR A 12 63.69 -24.03 -41.83
C THR A 12 63.51 -23.18 -40.56
N PHE A 13 62.72 -23.75 -39.64
CA PHE A 13 62.91 -23.75 -38.17
C PHE A 13 62.47 -22.52 -37.37
N THR A 14 61.33 -22.62 -36.68
CA THR A 14 61.32 -22.58 -35.20
C THR A 14 59.99 -23.07 -34.63
N VAL A 15 60.08 -24.12 -33.80
CA VAL A 15 59.08 -24.50 -32.81
C VAL A 15 59.07 -23.40 -31.76
N THR A 16 57.93 -22.73 -31.59
CA THR A 16 57.56 -22.10 -30.32
C THR A 16 56.19 -22.64 -29.94
N LEU A 17 56.22 -23.61 -29.03
CA LEU A 17 55.11 -23.95 -28.17
C LEU A 17 54.73 -22.66 -27.42
N PHE A 18 53.71 -21.94 -27.89
CA PHE A 18 52.89 -21.17 -26.96
C PHE A 18 51.93 -22.18 -26.34
N SER A 19 52.36 -22.73 -25.20
CA SER A 19 51.42 -23.12 -24.17
C SER A 19 50.65 -21.85 -23.82
N CYS A 20 49.46 -21.68 -24.39
CA CYS A 20 48.43 -21.03 -23.60
C CYS A 20 48.24 -21.97 -22.43
N ASP A 21 48.74 -21.59 -21.26
CA ASP A 21 48.16 -22.07 -20.03
C ASP A 21 46.65 -21.83 -20.19
N ASN A 22 45.92 -22.90 -20.46
CA ASN A 22 44.61 -23.01 -19.87
C ASN A 22 44.93 -23.03 -18.37
N GLU A 23 45.02 -21.84 -17.77
CA GLU A 23 44.61 -21.63 -16.40
C GLU A 23 43.17 -22.11 -16.36
N ASP A 24 43.00 -23.44 -16.25
CA ASP A 24 41.98 -24.05 -15.45
C ASP A 24 42.14 -23.39 -14.08
N GLN A 25 41.60 -22.18 -13.94
CA GLN A 25 41.08 -21.76 -12.66
C GLN A 25 40.04 -22.83 -12.37
N ALA A 26 40.47 -23.89 -11.69
CA ALA A 26 39.60 -24.87 -11.10
C ALA A 26 38.63 -24.05 -10.28
N GLN A 27 37.44 -23.77 -10.83
CA GLN A 27 36.36 -23.18 -10.08
C GLN A 27 36.16 -24.16 -8.95
N LEU A 28 36.51 -23.72 -7.73
CA LEU A 28 36.26 -24.48 -6.52
C LEU A 28 34.73 -24.52 -6.33
N THR A 29 34.07 -25.41 -7.06
CA THR A 29 32.67 -25.74 -6.85
C THR A 29 32.59 -26.53 -5.56
N ILE A 30 32.18 -25.84 -4.50
CA ILE A 30 31.85 -26.47 -3.23
C ILE A 30 30.54 -27.23 -3.45
N SER A 31 30.62 -28.56 -3.45
CA SER A 31 29.42 -29.40 -3.59
C SER A 31 28.71 -29.53 -2.25
N PRO A 32 27.39 -29.35 -2.22
CA PRO A 32 26.62 -29.56 -1.01
C PRO A 32 26.56 -31.03 -0.59
N LYS A 33 26.40 -31.27 0.71
CA LYS A 33 26.43 -32.62 1.31
C LYS A 33 25.26 -32.95 2.22
N GLY A 34 24.67 -31.93 2.84
CA GLY A 34 23.44 -32.05 3.60
C GLY A 34 22.84 -30.68 3.86
N ALA A 35 21.53 -30.57 3.73
CA ALA A 35 20.79 -29.37 4.11
C ALA A 35 20.76 -29.23 5.64
N GLY A 36 20.50 -28.01 6.10
CA GLY A 36 20.15 -27.80 7.51
C GLY A 36 18.78 -28.41 7.81
N GLU A 37 18.58 -28.82 9.06
CA GLU A 37 17.32 -29.37 9.56
C GLU A 37 16.73 -28.41 10.58
N ILE A 38 15.47 -28.01 10.39
CA ILE A 38 14.76 -27.14 11.34
C ILE A 38 14.50 -27.92 12.61
N THR A 39 14.96 -27.39 13.74
CA THR A 39 14.80 -27.99 15.07
C THR A 39 13.75 -27.30 15.92
N SER A 40 13.38 -26.07 15.58
CA SER A 40 12.31 -25.31 16.23
C SER A 40 11.80 -24.22 15.29
N PRO A 41 10.50 -23.87 15.30
CA PRO A 41 9.42 -24.52 16.05
C PRO A 41 9.14 -25.95 15.58
N GLU A 42 8.42 -26.73 16.39
CA GLU A 42 7.93 -28.05 15.95
C GLU A 42 6.82 -27.87 14.90
N ALA A 43 6.72 -28.81 13.96
CA ALA A 43 5.62 -28.83 13.01
C ALA A 43 4.27 -28.89 13.73
N GLY A 44 3.31 -28.08 13.28
CA GLY A 44 1.99 -27.92 13.89
C GLY A 44 1.94 -26.92 15.05
N THR A 45 3.05 -26.24 15.38
CA THR A 45 3.02 -25.14 16.36
C THR A 45 2.03 -24.07 15.92
N VAL A 46 1.23 -23.56 16.86
CA VAL A 46 0.20 -22.54 16.61
C VAL A 46 0.69 -21.18 17.12
N PHE A 47 0.61 -20.15 16.27
CA PHE A 47 0.84 -18.75 16.61
C PHE A 47 -0.42 -17.94 16.36
N VAL A 48 -0.96 -17.32 17.40
CA VAL A 48 -2.08 -16.36 17.29
C VAL A 48 -1.53 -14.99 17.60
N LEU A 49 -1.47 -14.12 16.59
CA LEU A 49 -0.87 -12.79 16.71
C LEU A 49 -1.94 -11.77 17.14
N ASN A 50 -1.56 -10.86 18.04
CA ASN A 50 -2.47 -9.86 18.61
C ASN A 50 -1.95 -8.44 18.37
N PRO A 51 -2.74 -7.54 17.73
CA PRO A 51 -2.33 -6.15 17.54
C PRO A 51 -2.21 -5.36 18.85
N GLU A 52 -2.83 -5.81 19.94
CA GLU A 52 -2.78 -5.13 21.24
C GLU A 52 -1.49 -5.39 22.03
N GLU A 53 -0.69 -6.39 21.62
CA GLU A 53 0.60 -6.67 22.23
C GLU A 53 1.69 -5.69 21.76
N ASN A 54 2.75 -5.54 22.56
CA ASN A 54 3.89 -4.71 22.14
C ASN A 54 4.58 -5.35 20.94
N GLN A 55 4.47 -4.69 19.78
CA GLN A 55 4.90 -5.19 18.48
C GLN A 55 6.40 -5.52 18.40
N THR A 56 7.22 -4.97 19.29
CA THR A 56 8.67 -5.26 19.34
C THR A 56 9.03 -6.52 20.14
N ASN A 57 8.06 -7.18 20.79
CA ASN A 57 8.32 -8.42 21.51
C ASN A 57 8.64 -9.55 20.52
N THR A 58 9.68 -10.34 20.81
CA THR A 58 9.99 -11.55 20.03
C THR A 58 8.88 -12.59 20.21
N ILE A 59 8.29 -13.05 19.10
CA ILE A 59 7.22 -14.07 19.12
C ILE A 59 7.62 -15.32 18.35
N PHE A 60 8.45 -15.17 17.33
CA PHE A 60 8.89 -16.25 16.48
C PHE A 60 10.41 -16.38 16.56
N THR A 61 10.90 -17.60 16.80
CA THR A 61 12.32 -17.93 16.67
C THR A 61 12.42 -19.28 16.02
N ILE A 62 13.05 -19.31 14.85
CA ILE A 62 13.37 -20.53 14.13
C ILE A 62 14.84 -20.88 14.38
N THR A 63 15.10 -22.15 14.65
CA THR A 63 16.46 -22.69 14.87
C THR A 63 16.66 -23.94 14.02
N TRP A 64 17.90 -24.18 13.60
CA TRP A 64 18.25 -25.32 12.76
C TRP A 64 19.66 -25.84 13.02
N ASN A 65 19.91 -27.07 12.55
CA ASN A 65 21.27 -27.60 12.43
C ASN A 65 21.98 -26.98 11.22
N SER A 66 23.28 -26.71 11.34
CA SER A 66 24.06 -26.15 10.23
C SER A 66 24.06 -27.05 9.00
N ALA A 67 23.95 -26.46 7.81
CA ALA A 67 24.14 -27.17 6.55
C ALA A 67 25.59 -27.66 6.40
N ASN A 68 25.80 -28.76 5.68
CA ASN A 68 27.11 -29.35 5.43
C ASN A 68 27.57 -29.15 3.97
N TYR A 69 28.78 -28.61 3.82
CA TYR A 69 29.47 -28.38 2.55
C TYR A 69 30.87 -29.04 2.49
N ASP A 70 31.21 -29.89 3.47
CA ASP A 70 32.51 -30.57 3.67
C ASP A 70 33.74 -29.64 3.73
N VAL A 71 33.52 -28.32 3.79
CA VAL A 71 34.57 -27.31 3.93
C VAL A 71 34.18 -26.30 5.02
N PRO A 72 35.14 -25.87 5.86
CA PRO A 72 34.89 -24.86 6.88
C PRO A 72 34.79 -23.48 6.21
N THR A 73 33.58 -23.08 5.83
CA THR A 73 33.28 -21.79 5.20
C THR A 73 32.09 -21.13 5.87
N ALA A 74 31.99 -19.80 5.76
CA ALA A 74 30.83 -19.07 6.25
C ALA A 74 29.60 -19.42 5.40
N ILE A 75 28.51 -19.79 6.07
CA ILE A 75 27.24 -20.14 5.44
C ILE A 75 26.27 -18.97 5.67
N ASN A 76 25.63 -18.52 4.59
CA ASN A 76 24.52 -17.58 4.68
C ASN A 76 23.21 -18.35 4.54
N TYR A 77 22.27 -18.09 5.44
CA TYR A 77 20.94 -18.68 5.47
C TYR A 77 19.89 -17.63 5.12
N VAL A 78 18.84 -18.07 4.43
CA VAL A 78 17.63 -17.32 4.13
C VAL A 78 16.46 -18.15 4.67
N VAL A 79 15.61 -17.52 5.48
CA VAL A 79 14.36 -18.13 5.93
C VAL A 79 13.27 -17.72 4.95
N GLU A 80 12.58 -18.70 4.42
CA GLU A 80 11.53 -18.53 3.41
C GLU A 80 10.20 -19.03 3.95
N PHE A 81 9.15 -18.24 3.73
CA PHE A 81 7.78 -18.54 4.07
C PHE A 81 6.95 -18.74 2.81
N ALA A 82 6.00 -19.65 2.87
CA ALA A 82 5.00 -19.82 1.83
C ALA A 82 3.68 -20.27 2.45
N LYS A 83 2.56 -19.83 1.89
CA LYS A 83 1.26 -20.42 2.23
C LYS A 83 1.26 -21.89 1.83
N ALA A 84 0.74 -22.77 2.69
CA ALA A 84 0.73 -24.20 2.44
C ALA A 84 0.06 -24.55 1.10
N GLY A 85 0.65 -25.50 0.37
CA GLY A 85 0.14 -25.95 -0.92
C GLY A 85 0.57 -25.11 -2.12
N THR A 86 1.35 -24.04 -1.91
CA THR A 86 1.95 -23.25 -3.00
C THR A 86 3.28 -23.81 -3.48
N ALA A 87 3.83 -24.82 -2.79
CA ALA A 87 5.11 -25.45 -3.10
C ALA A 87 6.29 -24.46 -3.21
N PHE A 88 6.21 -23.34 -2.48
CA PHE A 88 7.18 -22.24 -2.55
C PHE A 88 7.43 -21.75 -3.99
N ALA A 89 6.39 -21.68 -4.82
CA ALA A 89 6.50 -21.14 -6.17
C ALA A 89 6.97 -19.68 -6.17
N GLU A 90 6.47 -18.88 -5.23
CA GLU A 90 6.86 -17.49 -4.97
C GLU A 90 7.12 -17.34 -3.46
N PRO A 91 8.29 -17.76 -2.95
CA PRO A 91 8.57 -17.76 -1.53
C PRO A 91 8.76 -16.33 -1.00
N PHE A 92 8.15 -16.03 0.14
CA PHE A 92 8.40 -14.78 0.86
C PHE A 92 9.70 -14.90 1.67
N VAL A 93 10.64 -13.98 1.47
CA VAL A 93 11.90 -13.95 2.23
C VAL A 93 11.67 -13.26 3.58
N ALA A 94 11.58 -14.06 4.65
CA ALA A 94 11.35 -13.57 6.00
C ALA A 94 12.60 -12.92 6.62
N GLY A 95 13.79 -13.30 6.15
CA GLY A 95 15.05 -12.70 6.58
C GLY A 95 16.27 -13.52 6.19
N SER A 96 17.45 -12.96 6.39
CA SER A 96 18.74 -13.61 6.14
C SER A 96 19.68 -13.49 7.34
N THR A 97 20.50 -14.51 7.58
CA THR A 97 21.40 -14.57 8.73
C THR A 97 22.57 -15.51 8.48
N SER A 98 23.71 -15.28 9.13
CA SER A 98 24.82 -16.24 9.17
C SER A 98 24.80 -17.15 10.41
N ASN A 99 23.85 -16.92 11.32
CA ASN A 99 23.62 -17.78 12.48
C ASN A 99 22.74 -18.97 12.09
N THR A 100 22.64 -19.97 12.97
CA THR A 100 21.70 -21.09 12.82
C THR A 100 20.35 -20.83 13.50
N TYR A 101 19.99 -19.55 13.59
CA TYR A 101 18.70 -19.08 14.10
C TYR A 101 18.33 -17.74 13.48
N LEU A 102 17.02 -17.47 13.40
CA LEU A 102 16.43 -16.17 13.10
C LEU A 102 15.28 -15.92 14.07
N SER A 103 15.22 -14.73 14.64
CA SER A 103 14.13 -14.30 15.51
C SER A 103 13.40 -13.12 14.87
N LEU A 104 12.07 -13.12 14.96
CA LEU A 104 11.21 -12.04 14.49
C LEU A 104 10.34 -11.55 15.66
N ASN A 105 10.18 -10.23 15.74
CA ASN A 105 9.18 -9.63 16.62
C ASN A 105 7.75 -9.81 16.06
N ILE A 106 6.73 -9.46 16.86
CA ILE A 106 5.32 -9.62 16.47
C ILE A 106 5.02 -8.88 15.16
N GLY A 107 5.46 -7.63 15.04
CA GLY A 107 5.22 -6.83 13.84
C GLY A 107 5.89 -7.41 12.60
N GLU A 108 7.16 -7.80 12.71
CA GLU A 108 7.94 -8.44 11.65
C GLU A 108 7.33 -9.77 11.21
N PHE A 109 6.97 -10.63 12.17
CA PHE A 109 6.37 -11.92 11.86
C PHE A 109 4.98 -11.77 11.23
N ASN A 110 4.14 -10.88 11.78
CA ASN A 110 2.82 -10.59 11.21
C ASN A 110 2.92 -10.09 9.77
N GLY A 111 3.79 -9.09 9.53
CA GLY A 111 4.01 -8.55 8.18
C GLY A 111 4.53 -9.61 7.22
N ALA A 112 5.45 -10.47 7.65
CA ALA A 112 6.02 -11.53 6.82
C ALA A 112 4.98 -12.60 6.43
N VAL A 113 4.11 -13.03 7.36
CA VAL A 113 3.12 -14.07 7.04
C VAL A 113 1.96 -13.53 6.20
N VAL A 114 1.55 -12.27 6.42
CA VAL A 114 0.59 -11.58 5.53
C VAL A 114 1.20 -11.41 4.14
N GLY A 115 2.47 -11.00 4.07
CA GLY A 115 3.23 -10.91 2.80
C GLY A 115 3.40 -12.26 2.09
N ALA A 116 3.42 -13.36 2.84
CA ALA A 116 3.41 -14.73 2.32
C ALA A 116 2.01 -15.22 1.86
N GLY A 117 0.97 -14.39 2.01
CA GLY A 117 -0.39 -14.64 1.53
C GLY A 117 -1.37 -15.22 2.57
N LEU A 118 -1.04 -15.17 3.86
CA LEU A 118 -2.01 -15.52 4.91
C LEU A 118 -3.02 -14.38 5.11
N THR A 119 -4.27 -14.77 5.38
CA THR A 119 -5.39 -13.85 5.55
C THR A 119 -5.52 -13.45 7.03
N PRO A 120 -5.54 -12.14 7.37
CA PRO A 120 -5.77 -11.69 8.74
C PRO A 120 -7.00 -12.32 9.39
N PHE A 121 -6.90 -12.58 10.70
CA PHE A 121 -7.93 -13.14 11.58
C PHE A 121 -8.39 -14.56 11.23
N THR A 122 -7.77 -15.21 10.25
CA THR A 122 -8.03 -16.60 9.89
C THR A 122 -6.81 -17.45 10.22
N GLN A 123 -7.02 -18.58 10.91
CA GLN A 123 -5.94 -19.54 11.15
C GLN A 123 -5.65 -20.29 9.86
N GLU A 124 -4.43 -20.18 9.35
CA GLU A 124 -3.99 -20.83 8.12
C GLU A 124 -2.64 -21.54 8.33
N GLU A 125 -2.33 -22.48 7.43
CA GLU A 125 -1.06 -23.21 7.43
C GLU A 125 0.02 -22.43 6.67
N LEU A 126 1.18 -22.25 7.32
CA LEU A 126 2.39 -21.64 6.76
C LEU A 126 3.49 -22.70 6.65
N GLU A 127 4.03 -22.90 5.46
CA GLU A 127 5.24 -23.69 5.24
C GLU A 127 6.47 -22.80 5.42
N VAL A 128 7.44 -23.30 6.18
CA VAL A 128 8.70 -22.62 6.49
C VAL A 128 9.86 -23.50 6.05
N ARG A 129 10.80 -22.94 5.29
CA ARG A 129 12.05 -23.62 4.91
C ARG A 129 13.25 -22.69 5.04
N ILE A 130 14.43 -23.29 4.97
CA ILE A 130 15.69 -22.56 5.02
C ILE A 130 16.51 -22.89 3.78
N THR A 131 16.97 -21.85 3.11
CA THR A 131 17.92 -21.95 1.99
C THR A 131 19.29 -21.52 2.49
N SER A 132 20.32 -22.35 2.33
CA SER A 132 21.71 -22.02 2.69
C SER A 132 22.59 -21.90 1.46
N THR A 133 23.61 -21.04 1.54
CA THR A 133 24.57 -20.77 0.45
C THR A 133 25.98 -20.53 1.01
N VAL A 134 27.01 -20.79 0.20
CA VAL A 134 28.42 -20.61 0.58
C VAL A 134 29.20 -19.89 -0.53
N GLY A 135 29.96 -18.85 -0.18
CA GLY A 135 30.76 -18.10 -1.16
C GLY A 135 29.89 -17.32 -2.18
N ARG A 136 30.53 -16.80 -3.24
CA ARG A 136 29.88 -15.88 -4.22
C ARG A 136 29.78 -16.42 -5.65
N LEU A 137 30.45 -17.52 -6.00
CA LEU A 137 30.51 -18.04 -7.38
C LEU A 137 30.26 -19.55 -7.40
N GLY A 138 29.17 -19.97 -8.04
CA GLY A 138 28.93 -21.37 -8.43
C GLY A 138 28.45 -22.35 -7.35
N SER A 139 28.24 -21.93 -6.10
CA SER A 139 27.67 -22.82 -5.08
C SER A 139 26.18 -23.06 -5.35
N THR A 140 25.75 -24.32 -5.42
CA THR A 140 24.33 -24.65 -5.46
C THR A 140 23.74 -24.51 -4.05
N PRO A 141 22.64 -23.74 -3.86
CA PRO A 141 22.00 -23.64 -2.56
C PRO A 141 21.57 -24.99 -2.00
N GLN A 142 21.50 -25.11 -0.68
CA GLN A 142 20.84 -26.24 -0.01
C GLN A 142 19.55 -25.78 0.63
N ILE A 143 18.47 -26.49 0.32
CA ILE A 143 17.13 -26.21 0.80
C ILE A 143 16.79 -27.30 1.83
N SER A 144 16.34 -26.90 3.01
CA SER A 144 15.85 -27.83 4.03
C SER A 144 14.53 -28.49 3.61
N GLU A 145 14.18 -29.60 4.26
CA GLU A 145 12.78 -30.02 4.31
C GLU A 145 11.95 -28.91 4.99
N PRO A 146 10.76 -28.58 4.47
CA PRO A 146 9.91 -27.59 5.09
C PRO A 146 9.20 -28.17 6.33
N ILE A 147 8.88 -27.31 7.28
CA ILE A 147 7.90 -27.59 8.33
C ILE A 147 6.64 -26.78 8.09
N THR A 148 5.49 -27.29 8.55
CA THR A 148 4.22 -26.55 8.54
C THR A 148 3.90 -26.07 9.94
N ILE A 149 3.59 -24.78 10.10
CA ILE A 149 3.05 -24.19 11.34
C ILE A 149 1.68 -23.59 11.06
N LEU A 150 0.91 -23.31 12.11
CA LEU A 150 -0.42 -22.70 12.02
C LEU A 150 -0.32 -21.26 12.53
N VAL A 151 -0.77 -20.30 11.74
CA VAL A 151 -0.66 -18.88 12.11
C VAL A 151 -2.00 -18.17 11.88
N THR A 152 -2.41 -17.36 12.86
CA THR A 152 -3.51 -16.41 12.74
C THR A 152 -2.93 -14.99 12.80
N PRO A 153 -2.70 -14.33 11.65
CA PRO A 153 -2.21 -12.95 11.63
C PRO A 153 -3.32 -11.93 11.95
N PHE A 154 -2.95 -10.66 12.09
CA PHE A 154 -3.86 -9.53 12.24
C PHE A 154 -3.58 -8.44 11.18
N THR A 155 -4.49 -7.49 11.06
CA THR A 155 -4.25 -6.21 10.36
C THR A 155 -4.55 -5.05 11.31
N THR A 156 -3.89 -3.91 11.09
CA THR A 156 -4.22 -2.61 11.70
C THR A 156 -4.82 -1.64 10.69
N ASP A 157 -5.10 -2.12 9.48
CA ASP A 157 -5.77 -1.33 8.45
C ASP A 157 -7.10 -0.83 8.98
N LEU A 158 -7.45 0.39 8.60
CA LEU A 158 -8.72 0.96 8.99
C LEU A 158 -9.85 0.17 8.32
N PRO A 159 -10.86 -0.30 9.08
CA PRO A 159 -12.11 -0.73 8.49
C PRO A 159 -12.60 0.25 7.44
N ILE A 160 -13.06 -0.27 6.31
CA ILE A 160 -13.62 0.52 5.22
C ILE A 160 -15.05 0.10 4.89
N ILE A 161 -15.82 1.04 4.35
CA ILE A 161 -17.10 0.77 3.69
C ILE A 161 -17.14 1.51 2.36
N ALA A 162 -17.78 0.92 1.36
CA ALA A 162 -18.02 1.53 0.07
C ALA A 162 -19.30 2.35 0.07
N VAL A 163 -19.34 3.39 -0.77
CA VAL A 163 -20.50 4.28 -0.95
C VAL A 163 -21.05 4.12 -2.37
N PRO A 164 -21.70 3.00 -2.72
CA PRO A 164 -22.26 2.86 -4.06
C PRO A 164 -23.49 3.73 -4.29
N GLY A 165 -23.65 4.23 -5.51
CA GLY A 165 -24.80 5.06 -5.89
C GLY A 165 -24.81 5.40 -7.38
N TYR A 166 -25.77 6.25 -7.76
CA TYR A 166 -25.92 6.70 -9.16
C TYR A 166 -24.62 7.29 -9.72
N HIS A 167 -23.88 8.05 -8.90
CA HIS A 167 -22.64 8.75 -9.24
C HIS A 167 -21.53 7.87 -9.85
N GLN A 168 -21.61 6.55 -9.70
CA GLN A 168 -20.68 5.59 -10.31
C GLN A 168 -21.37 4.41 -11.01
N GLY A 169 -22.71 4.35 -10.97
CA GLY A 169 -23.50 3.28 -11.59
C GLY A 169 -23.77 2.07 -10.68
N TRP A 170 -23.89 2.27 -9.37
CA TRP A 170 -24.31 1.24 -8.40
C TRP A 170 -23.41 0.00 -8.32
N LYS A 171 -22.10 0.14 -8.58
CA LYS A 171 -21.07 -0.90 -8.47
C LYS A 171 -20.26 -0.75 -7.17
N PRO A 172 -20.49 -1.55 -6.12
CA PRO A 172 -19.79 -1.40 -4.84
C PRO A 172 -18.28 -1.59 -4.99
N ALA A 173 -17.85 -2.55 -5.81
CA ALA A 173 -16.44 -2.88 -6.03
C ALA A 173 -15.58 -1.72 -6.58
N THR A 174 -16.19 -0.70 -7.19
CA THR A 174 -15.50 0.48 -7.73
C THR A 174 -15.96 1.78 -7.09
N ALA A 175 -16.79 1.71 -6.05
CA ALA A 175 -17.33 2.89 -5.39
C ALA A 175 -16.25 3.58 -4.53
N PRO A 176 -16.39 4.89 -4.28
CA PRO A 176 -15.59 5.58 -3.27
C PRO A 176 -15.72 4.93 -1.90
N LEU A 177 -14.64 4.97 -1.13
CA LEU A 177 -14.55 4.35 0.19
C LEU A 177 -14.61 5.41 1.30
N LEU A 178 -15.14 5.01 2.46
CA LEU A 178 -14.96 5.69 3.74
C LEU A 178 -14.11 4.80 4.65
N ALA A 179 -13.32 5.40 5.53
CA ALA A 179 -12.50 4.68 6.50
C ALA A 179 -12.85 5.08 7.94
N SER A 180 -12.86 4.10 8.84
CA SER A 180 -13.08 4.33 10.27
C SER A 180 -11.92 5.11 10.92
N SER A 181 -12.11 5.64 12.13
CA SER A 181 -11.04 6.42 12.81
C SER A 181 -9.87 5.58 13.28
N ALA A 182 -10.08 4.29 13.51
CA ALA A 182 -9.06 3.34 13.89
C ALA A 182 -9.50 1.91 13.56
N PHE A 183 -8.55 0.98 13.63
CA PHE A 183 -8.84 -0.45 13.58
C PHE A 183 -9.97 -0.85 14.55
N GLY A 184 -10.91 -1.68 14.08
CA GLY A 184 -12.06 -2.16 14.85
C GLY A 184 -13.12 -1.11 15.18
N LYS A 185 -13.00 0.12 14.66
CA LYS A 185 -14.03 1.16 14.79
C LYS A 185 -15.00 1.14 13.62
N THR A 186 -16.14 1.78 13.85
CA THR A 186 -17.32 1.77 12.97
C THR A 186 -17.76 3.18 12.57
N ASP A 187 -16.94 4.20 12.87
CA ASP A 187 -17.13 5.62 12.60
C ASP A 187 -16.41 6.04 11.31
N TYR A 188 -16.99 5.64 10.18
CA TYR A 188 -16.42 5.84 8.86
C TYR A 188 -16.60 7.28 8.37
N GLU A 189 -15.56 7.84 7.75
CA GLU A 189 -15.64 9.11 7.05
C GLU A 189 -14.79 9.14 5.76
N GLY A 190 -15.10 10.08 4.88
CA GLY A 190 -14.40 10.26 3.61
C GLY A 190 -15.14 11.23 2.69
N PHE A 191 -14.48 11.59 1.58
CA PHE A 191 -15.04 12.53 0.61
C PHE A 191 -15.54 11.81 -0.64
N VAL A 192 -16.79 12.09 -1.04
CA VAL A 192 -17.49 11.37 -2.10
C VAL A 192 -18.22 12.36 -3.00
N TRP A 193 -18.06 12.22 -4.32
CA TRP A 193 -18.92 12.92 -5.27
C TRP A 193 -20.28 12.26 -5.32
N LEU A 194 -21.33 13.00 -5.00
CA LEU A 194 -22.71 12.54 -4.98
C LEU A 194 -23.56 13.36 -5.94
N SER A 195 -24.62 12.74 -6.47
CA SER A 195 -25.48 13.33 -7.49
C SER A 195 -26.96 13.18 -7.10
N ILE A 196 -27.75 14.21 -7.44
CA ILE A 196 -29.23 14.18 -7.36
C ILE A 196 -29.86 13.61 -8.64
N GLU A 197 -29.06 13.24 -9.63
CA GLU A 197 -29.54 12.61 -10.85
C GLU A 197 -29.90 11.13 -10.63
N GLY A 198 -30.56 10.53 -11.62
CA GLY A 198 -30.86 9.10 -11.63
C GLY A 198 -32.32 8.71 -11.39
N GLY A 199 -33.21 9.68 -11.13
CA GLY A 199 -34.64 9.42 -10.97
C GLY A 199 -34.91 8.38 -9.87
N ASP A 200 -35.51 7.25 -10.22
CA ASP A 200 -35.77 6.16 -9.27
C ASP A 200 -34.48 5.50 -8.73
N SER A 201 -33.36 5.68 -9.42
CA SER A 201 -32.03 5.21 -9.01
C SER A 201 -31.18 6.30 -8.34
N GLU A 202 -31.75 7.48 -8.08
CA GLU A 202 -31.08 8.57 -7.36
C GLU A 202 -30.56 8.10 -6.00
N GLY A 203 -29.41 8.64 -5.62
CA GLY A 203 -28.85 8.51 -4.28
C GLY A 203 -27.74 7.48 -4.20
N PHE A 204 -27.50 7.02 -2.98
CA PHE A 204 -26.42 6.13 -2.62
C PHE A 204 -26.80 5.23 -1.44
N LYS A 205 -25.94 4.26 -1.14
CA LYS A 205 -26.00 3.37 0.03
C LYS A 205 -24.59 3.16 0.58
N PHE A 206 -24.49 2.37 1.65
CA PHE A 206 -23.22 1.91 2.19
C PHE A 206 -23.14 0.39 2.13
N VAL A 207 -21.98 -0.14 1.78
CA VAL A 207 -21.72 -1.59 1.71
C VAL A 207 -20.37 -1.87 2.37
N GLY A 208 -20.38 -2.70 3.41
CA GLY A 208 -19.15 -3.19 4.04
C GLY A 208 -18.60 -4.44 3.33
N PRO A 209 -17.32 -4.77 3.57
CA PRO A 209 -16.71 -5.99 3.06
C PRO A 209 -17.28 -7.24 3.75
N ASP A 210 -17.13 -8.38 3.08
CA ASP A 210 -17.24 -9.68 3.71
C ASP A 210 -15.98 -10.03 4.54
N ALA A 211 -15.93 -11.25 5.08
CA ALA A 211 -14.80 -11.72 5.90
C ALA A 211 -13.45 -11.79 5.13
N THR A 212 -13.47 -11.74 3.80
CA THR A 212 -12.28 -11.76 2.94
C THR A 212 -11.86 -10.37 2.45
N GLY A 213 -12.60 -9.32 2.83
CA GLY A 213 -12.38 -7.97 2.32
C GLY A 213 -13.10 -7.68 1.00
N PHE A 214 -13.88 -8.63 0.47
CA PHE A 214 -14.60 -8.43 -0.80
C PHE A 214 -15.85 -7.57 -0.58
N ILE A 215 -15.98 -6.52 -1.40
CA ILE A 215 -17.09 -5.56 -1.33
C ILE A 215 -17.95 -5.68 -2.58
N ASP A 216 -19.12 -6.29 -2.43
CA ASP A 216 -20.18 -6.33 -3.44
C ASP A 216 -21.56 -6.50 -2.77
N TRP A 217 -22.62 -6.35 -3.57
CA TRP A 217 -23.98 -6.60 -3.11
C TRP A 217 -24.13 -8.05 -2.60
N GLY A 218 -24.67 -8.20 -1.40
CA GLY A 218 -24.88 -9.48 -0.72
C GLY A 218 -23.62 -10.12 -0.14
N ALA A 219 -22.43 -9.52 -0.27
CA ALA A 219 -21.19 -10.05 0.30
C ALA A 219 -21.07 -9.70 1.79
N GLY A 220 -21.25 -8.42 2.12
CA GLY A 220 -21.11 -7.90 3.48
C GLY A 220 -22.36 -7.18 3.98
N PRO A 221 -22.26 -6.43 5.10
CA PRO A 221 -23.38 -5.67 5.62
C PRO A 221 -23.74 -4.49 4.70
N GLU A 222 -25.03 -4.27 4.51
CA GLU A 222 -25.57 -3.20 3.67
C GLU A 222 -26.40 -2.24 4.50
N TYR A 223 -26.30 -0.95 4.19
CA TYR A 223 -27.02 0.09 4.91
C TYR A 223 -27.66 1.07 3.93
N GLY A 224 -28.93 1.38 4.18
CA GLY A 224 -29.66 2.45 3.50
C GLY A 224 -30.43 3.30 4.50
N ASP A 225 -30.98 4.42 4.03
CA ASP A 225 -31.81 5.29 4.85
C ASP A 225 -33.07 4.57 5.35
N ASP A 226 -33.53 4.88 6.57
CA ASP A 226 -34.74 4.30 7.16
C ASP A 226 -36.05 4.76 6.49
N GLY A 227 -35.96 5.64 5.49
CA GLY A 227 -37.08 6.23 4.75
C GLY A 227 -37.58 7.54 5.35
N THR A 228 -37.03 7.98 6.48
CA THR A 228 -37.36 9.27 7.09
C THR A 228 -36.45 10.40 6.59
N PHE A 229 -35.30 10.07 5.98
CA PHE A 229 -34.27 11.02 5.56
C PHE A 229 -33.78 11.92 6.69
N THR A 230 -33.72 11.39 7.92
CA THR A 230 -33.23 12.09 9.12
C THR A 230 -31.80 11.72 9.50
N GLY A 231 -31.04 11.12 8.58
CA GLY A 231 -29.67 10.66 8.85
C GLY A 231 -29.61 9.32 9.60
N LYS A 232 -30.65 8.49 9.50
CA LYS A 232 -30.75 7.18 10.15
C LYS A 232 -30.64 6.06 9.14
N LEU A 233 -29.89 5.03 9.51
CA LEU A 233 -29.66 3.85 8.70
C LEU A 233 -30.47 2.66 9.18
N VAL A 234 -30.80 1.77 8.24
CA VAL A 234 -31.31 0.43 8.50
C VAL A 234 -30.57 -0.57 7.62
N THR A 235 -30.43 -1.80 8.12
CA THR A 235 -29.78 -2.91 7.41
C THR A 235 -30.73 -3.74 6.56
N LYS A 236 -32.04 -3.49 6.67
CA LYS A 236 -33.07 -4.22 5.93
C LYS A 236 -34.06 -3.25 5.31
N ASP A 237 -34.38 -3.48 4.03
CA ASP A 237 -35.35 -2.71 3.25
C ASP A 237 -35.03 -1.19 3.19
N GLY A 238 -33.77 -0.82 3.42
CA GLY A 238 -33.30 0.56 3.44
C GLY A 238 -33.45 1.25 2.08
N LYS A 239 -33.89 2.51 2.13
CA LYS A 239 -33.99 3.39 0.96
C LYS A 239 -32.62 3.91 0.56
N ASN A 240 -32.51 4.46 -0.65
CA ASN A 240 -31.31 5.16 -1.05
C ASN A 240 -31.18 6.44 -0.22
N CYS A 241 -30.01 6.66 0.38
CA CYS A 241 -29.66 7.92 1.00
C CYS A 241 -29.63 9.01 -0.08
N LYS A 242 -30.09 10.21 0.26
CA LYS A 242 -30.23 11.34 -0.68
C LYS A 242 -29.40 12.52 -0.23
N VAL A 243 -28.94 13.30 -1.21
CA VAL A 243 -28.30 14.60 -1.01
C VAL A 243 -29.17 15.70 -1.62
N ALA A 244 -28.98 16.95 -1.18
CA ALA A 244 -29.77 18.09 -1.65
C ALA A 244 -29.27 18.68 -2.97
N ALA A 245 -28.01 18.44 -3.34
CA ALA A 245 -27.39 18.94 -4.56
C ALA A 245 -26.35 17.94 -5.09
N THR A 246 -26.02 18.03 -6.37
CA THR A 246 -24.84 17.35 -6.92
C THR A 246 -23.59 18.10 -6.46
N GLY A 247 -22.59 17.38 -5.98
CA GLY A 247 -21.34 17.98 -5.54
C GLY A 247 -20.42 17.01 -4.80
N TYR A 248 -19.33 17.53 -4.26
CA TYR A 248 -18.39 16.77 -3.45
C TYR A 248 -18.77 16.88 -1.97
N TYR A 249 -18.98 15.76 -1.30
CA TYR A 249 -19.51 15.70 0.06
C TYR A 249 -18.50 15.11 1.02
N PHE A 250 -18.40 15.67 2.22
CA PHE A 250 -17.88 14.94 3.36
C PHE A 250 -19.00 14.05 3.91
N VAL A 251 -18.79 12.74 3.81
CA VAL A 251 -19.76 11.73 4.22
C VAL A 251 -19.26 11.07 5.49
N LYS A 252 -20.14 10.94 6.47
CA LYS A 252 -19.89 10.17 7.69
C LYS A 252 -20.96 9.11 7.86
N ALA A 253 -20.57 7.93 8.31
CA ALA A 253 -21.48 6.86 8.66
C ALA A 253 -20.99 6.15 9.92
N ASP A 254 -21.88 5.91 10.86
CA ASP A 254 -21.62 5.11 12.05
C ASP A 254 -22.50 3.85 11.97
N THR A 255 -21.88 2.71 11.69
CA THR A 255 -22.62 1.45 11.46
C THR A 255 -23.12 0.80 12.75
N ASP A 256 -22.56 1.18 13.91
CA ASP A 256 -23.03 0.71 15.22
C ASP A 256 -24.20 1.56 15.71
N LYS A 257 -24.12 2.88 15.54
CA LYS A 257 -25.20 3.81 15.88
C LYS A 257 -26.30 3.86 14.81
N LEU A 258 -26.03 3.31 13.63
CA LEU A 258 -26.91 3.35 12.45
C LEU A 258 -27.29 4.79 12.08
N THR A 259 -26.28 5.65 11.93
CA THR A 259 -26.48 7.05 11.51
C THR A 259 -25.57 7.43 10.36
N TYR A 260 -25.96 8.42 9.58
CA TYR A 260 -25.10 9.05 8.57
C TYR A 260 -25.34 10.56 8.50
N THR A 261 -24.32 11.28 8.02
CA THR A 261 -24.43 12.70 7.68
C THR A 261 -23.73 12.96 6.34
N THR A 262 -24.26 13.92 5.59
CA THR A 262 -23.65 14.42 4.36
C THR A 262 -23.56 15.93 4.41
N GLU A 263 -22.37 16.47 4.24
CA GLU A 263 -22.13 17.91 4.16
C GLU A 263 -21.41 18.23 2.85
N ILE A 264 -21.98 19.13 2.05
CA ILE A 264 -21.37 19.52 0.77
C ILE A 264 -20.13 20.38 1.04
N MET A 265 -19.07 20.14 0.27
CA MET A 265 -17.77 20.76 0.44
C MET A 265 -17.33 21.38 -0.89
N ASN A 266 -17.31 22.71 -0.94
CA ASN A 266 -16.69 23.45 -2.03
C ASN A 266 -15.27 23.79 -1.61
N TRP A 267 -14.27 23.17 -2.24
CA TRP A 267 -12.88 23.38 -1.87
C TRP A 267 -12.27 24.55 -2.62
N SER A 268 -11.50 25.36 -1.91
CA SER A 268 -10.79 26.51 -2.44
C SER A 268 -9.35 26.56 -1.92
N LEU A 269 -8.50 27.24 -2.68
CA LEU A 269 -7.11 27.54 -2.32
C LEU A 269 -6.99 28.99 -1.83
N THR A 270 -6.27 29.17 -0.73
CA THR A 270 -6.05 30.49 -0.13
C THR A 270 -4.61 30.67 0.37
N GLY A 271 -4.25 31.87 0.80
CA GLY A 271 -2.97 32.16 1.44
C GLY A 271 -2.12 33.21 0.74
N ASN A 272 -1.08 33.68 1.43
CA ASN A 272 -0.23 34.80 0.99
C ASN A 272 0.55 34.54 -0.30
N ALA A 273 0.67 33.29 -0.73
CA ALA A 273 1.25 32.98 -2.04
C ALA A 273 0.30 33.37 -3.19
N THR A 274 -1.00 33.41 -2.94
CA THR A 274 -2.04 33.78 -3.91
C THR A 274 -2.26 35.29 -3.95
N ALA A 275 -2.88 35.82 -5.01
CA ALA A 275 -3.14 37.26 -5.10
C ALA A 275 -4.25 37.76 -4.14
N LEU A 276 -5.10 36.85 -3.63
CA LEU A 276 -6.13 37.16 -2.64
C LEU A 276 -5.61 37.16 -1.20
N SER A 277 -4.39 36.64 -0.96
CA SER A 277 -3.77 36.51 0.36
C SER A 277 -4.60 35.64 1.31
N TRP A 278 -4.27 35.59 2.60
CA TRP A 278 -5.22 35.09 3.60
C TRP A 278 -6.53 35.92 3.57
N PRO A 279 -7.70 35.28 3.69
CA PRO A 279 -8.97 35.98 3.73
C PRO A 279 -8.94 36.99 4.88
N PRO A 280 -9.37 38.24 4.65
CA PRO A 280 -9.33 39.27 5.69
C PRO A 280 -10.16 38.78 6.88
N GLY A 281 -9.61 38.87 8.10
CA GLY A 281 -10.31 38.50 9.33
C GLY A 281 -11.69 39.19 9.38
N GLY A 282 -12.71 38.44 9.03
CA GLY A 282 -14.07 38.84 8.68
C GLY A 282 -14.92 37.58 8.53
N SER A 283 -16.23 37.70 8.34
CA SER A 283 -17.12 36.52 8.37
C SER A 283 -16.70 35.47 7.35
N ASP A 284 -16.44 34.25 7.84
CA ASP A 284 -16.30 33.06 7.02
C ASP A 284 -17.50 32.87 6.07
N GLY A 285 -17.28 32.20 4.94
CA GLY A 285 -18.31 31.90 3.94
C GLY A 285 -18.57 33.02 2.92
N VAL A 286 -17.64 33.97 2.75
CA VAL A 286 -17.76 35.05 1.75
C VAL A 286 -17.05 34.66 0.46
N ALA A 287 -17.83 34.43 -0.59
CA ALA A 287 -17.36 34.12 -1.92
C ALA A 287 -16.41 35.20 -2.48
N GLY A 288 -15.36 34.75 -3.18
CA GLY A 288 -14.37 35.61 -3.83
C GLY A 288 -13.17 36.00 -2.96
N ASN A 289 -13.07 35.46 -1.75
CA ASN A 289 -11.88 35.58 -0.90
C ASN A 289 -10.85 34.45 -1.14
N ASP A 290 -11.29 33.34 -1.73
CA ASP A 290 -10.45 32.19 -2.03
C ASP A 290 -10.56 31.85 -3.53
N TYR A 291 -9.68 30.98 -4.03
CA TYR A 291 -9.71 30.47 -5.39
C TYR A 291 -10.41 29.11 -5.43
N ASP A 292 -11.65 29.07 -5.90
CA ASP A 292 -12.43 27.84 -6.05
C ASP A 292 -11.70 26.80 -6.90
N MET A 293 -11.67 25.56 -6.41
CA MET A 293 -11.12 24.42 -7.13
C MET A 293 -12.22 23.69 -7.90
N THR A 294 -11.87 23.15 -9.06
CA THR A 294 -12.79 22.39 -9.92
C THR A 294 -12.55 20.90 -9.76
N TYR A 295 -13.61 20.15 -9.45
CA TYR A 295 -13.58 18.68 -9.39
C TYR A 295 -13.56 18.07 -10.79
N ASP A 296 -12.68 17.10 -11.00
CA ASP A 296 -12.61 16.27 -12.19
C ASP A 296 -13.06 14.83 -11.84
N PRO A 297 -14.17 14.34 -12.43
CA PRO A 297 -14.69 12.99 -12.14
C PRO A 297 -13.82 11.85 -12.69
N ASP A 298 -12.97 12.10 -13.69
CA ASP A 298 -12.11 11.08 -14.28
C ASP A 298 -10.91 10.80 -13.37
N THR A 299 -10.28 11.85 -12.86
CA THR A 299 -9.16 11.74 -11.92
C THR A 299 -9.60 11.66 -10.46
N LYS A 300 -10.85 12.05 -10.16
CA LYS A 300 -11.44 12.16 -8.82
C LYS A 300 -10.73 13.20 -7.92
N THR A 301 -10.10 14.20 -8.53
CA THR A 301 -9.35 15.25 -7.82
C THR A 301 -9.97 16.62 -8.04
N LEU A 302 -9.67 17.58 -7.15
CA LEU A 302 -9.94 18.99 -7.40
C LEU A 302 -8.67 19.69 -7.91
N SER A 303 -8.81 20.68 -8.78
CA SER A 303 -7.66 21.44 -9.26
C SER A 303 -7.96 22.93 -9.44
N VAL A 304 -6.90 23.73 -9.34
CA VAL A 304 -6.91 25.16 -9.68
C VAL A 304 -5.56 25.54 -10.29
N THR A 305 -5.56 26.43 -11.27
CA THR A 305 -4.33 26.96 -11.88
C THR A 305 -4.24 28.46 -11.65
N LEU A 306 -3.15 28.92 -11.02
CA LEU A 306 -2.93 30.35 -10.75
C LEU A 306 -1.44 30.68 -10.58
N ASP A 307 -1.12 31.97 -10.66
CA ASP A 307 0.20 32.48 -10.30
C ASP A 307 0.37 32.51 -8.78
N LEU A 308 1.46 31.92 -8.30
CA LEU A 308 1.85 31.89 -6.90
C LEU A 308 3.17 32.62 -6.70
N THR A 309 3.34 33.22 -5.52
CA THR A 309 4.61 33.79 -5.04
C THR A 309 5.25 32.87 -3.99
N ALA A 310 6.54 33.08 -3.70
CA ALA A 310 7.22 32.33 -2.64
C ALA A 310 6.66 32.72 -1.27
N ASN A 311 5.69 31.95 -0.78
CA ASN A 311 4.96 32.16 0.47
C ASN A 311 4.12 30.92 0.81
N PHE A 312 3.09 31.04 1.64
CA PHE A 312 2.25 29.92 2.06
C PHE A 312 0.88 29.87 1.37
N ILE A 313 0.36 28.65 1.20
CA ILE A 313 -1.02 28.33 0.80
C ILE A 313 -1.71 27.43 1.82
N LYS A 314 -3.03 27.31 1.71
CA LYS A 314 -3.88 26.38 2.46
C LYS A 314 -5.13 26.02 1.66
N PHE A 315 -5.71 24.87 1.96
CA PHE A 315 -7.02 24.50 1.41
C PHE A 315 -8.12 24.80 2.45
N ARG A 316 -9.24 25.37 2.01
CA ARG A 316 -10.44 25.58 2.84
C ARG A 316 -11.66 25.00 2.15
N ALA A 317 -12.58 24.46 2.94
CA ALA A 317 -13.90 24.11 2.46
C ALA A 317 -14.88 25.26 2.75
N ASN A 318 -15.78 25.50 1.80
CA ASN A 318 -16.92 26.43 1.91
C ASN A 318 -16.51 27.86 2.29
N ASP A 319 -15.33 28.31 1.85
CA ASP A 319 -14.76 29.61 2.19
C ASP A 319 -14.72 29.88 3.71
N ALA A 320 -14.53 28.83 4.51
CA ALA A 320 -14.54 28.89 5.97
C ALA A 320 -13.34 28.18 6.59
N TRP A 321 -12.93 28.61 7.79
CA TRP A 321 -11.83 27.98 8.53
C TRP A 321 -12.24 26.72 9.30
N ASP A 322 -13.54 26.43 9.42
CA ASP A 322 -14.05 25.25 10.15
C ASP A 322 -13.45 23.94 9.65
N ILE A 323 -13.34 23.80 8.33
CA ILE A 323 -12.69 22.66 7.67
C ILE A 323 -11.64 23.19 6.72
N ASN A 324 -10.38 23.04 7.13
CA ASN A 324 -9.21 23.44 6.36
C ASN A 324 -8.16 22.33 6.40
N LEU A 325 -7.36 22.22 5.34
CA LEU A 325 -6.30 21.22 5.22
C LEU A 325 -4.96 21.90 4.99
N GLY A 326 -3.96 21.45 5.75
CA GLY A 326 -2.56 21.82 5.61
C GLY A 326 -1.66 20.58 5.71
N ASP A 327 -0.34 20.77 5.65
CA ASP A 327 0.67 19.70 5.61
C ASP A 327 1.67 19.88 6.76
N THR A 328 1.44 19.17 7.85
CA THR A 328 2.26 19.24 9.06
C THR A 328 3.41 18.25 8.97
N GLY A 329 4.60 18.77 8.68
CA GLY A 329 5.79 17.93 8.50
C GLY A 329 6.30 17.94 7.07
N ALA A 330 5.55 18.54 6.13
CA ALA A 330 5.90 18.68 4.73
C ALA A 330 6.14 17.31 4.06
N ASP A 331 5.32 16.32 4.40
CA ASP A 331 5.41 14.95 3.88
C ASP A 331 4.41 14.68 2.73
N GLY A 332 3.61 15.70 2.37
CA GLY A 332 2.62 15.62 1.30
C GLY A 332 1.29 14.99 1.73
N LEU A 333 1.15 14.61 3.00
CA LEU A 333 -0.10 14.20 3.60
C LEU A 333 -0.81 15.43 4.19
N LEU A 334 -2.12 15.48 4.02
CA LEU A 334 -2.93 16.60 4.48
C LEU A 334 -3.65 16.26 5.78
N GLU A 335 -3.54 17.13 6.77
CA GLU A 335 -4.29 17.06 8.01
C GLU A 335 -5.34 18.17 8.12
N PHE A 336 -6.46 17.84 8.76
CA PHE A 336 -7.41 18.84 9.23
C PHE A 336 -6.72 19.80 10.19
N GLY A 337 -6.72 21.09 9.85
CA GLY A 337 -6.02 22.11 10.64
C GLY A 337 -4.50 22.03 10.57
N GLY A 338 -3.94 21.30 9.60
CA GLY A 338 -2.50 21.14 9.43
C GLY A 338 -1.75 22.45 9.16
N SER A 339 -0.42 22.39 9.18
CA SER A 339 0.45 23.57 8.96
C SER A 339 0.30 24.14 7.55
N ASP A 340 0.55 25.43 7.36
CA ASP A 340 0.44 26.06 6.04
C ASP A 340 1.51 25.50 5.08
N ILE A 341 1.15 25.34 3.81
CA ILE A 341 1.97 24.66 2.80
C ILE A 341 2.87 25.68 2.10
N ALA A 342 4.17 25.42 2.04
CA ALA A 342 5.14 26.35 1.48
C ALA A 342 5.23 26.25 -0.06
N ILE A 343 5.16 27.40 -0.73
CA ILE A 343 5.58 27.61 -2.12
C ILE A 343 6.99 28.20 -2.10
N SER A 344 7.95 27.47 -2.66
CA SER A 344 9.37 27.84 -2.59
C SER A 344 9.79 28.89 -3.62
N GLU A 345 9.14 28.94 -4.78
CA GLU A 345 9.47 29.83 -5.88
C GLU A 345 8.19 30.42 -6.50
N ALA A 346 8.27 31.66 -6.97
CA ALA A 346 7.18 32.22 -7.76
C ALA A 346 7.02 31.50 -9.11
N GLY A 347 5.80 31.41 -9.60
CA GLY A 347 5.49 30.79 -10.88
C GLY A 347 4.00 30.59 -11.08
N ASN A 348 3.63 30.15 -12.28
CA ASN A 348 2.29 29.66 -12.55
C ASN A 348 2.24 28.18 -12.12
N TYR A 349 1.26 27.78 -11.30
CA TYR A 349 1.14 26.42 -10.81
C TYR A 349 -0.25 25.85 -11.11
N THR A 350 -0.28 24.58 -11.49
CA THR A 350 -1.45 23.72 -11.35
C THR A 350 -1.37 23.06 -9.98
N VAL A 351 -2.32 23.38 -9.10
CA VAL A 351 -2.46 22.82 -7.75
C VAL A 351 -3.58 21.79 -7.78
N THR A 352 -3.30 20.57 -7.34
CA THR A 352 -4.28 19.48 -7.30
C THR A 352 -4.46 19.01 -5.86
N LEU A 353 -5.70 18.82 -5.45
CA LEU A 353 -6.12 18.26 -4.16
C LEU A 353 -6.77 16.90 -4.40
N ASP A 354 -6.26 15.85 -3.75
CA ASP A 354 -6.78 14.49 -3.82
C ASP A 354 -7.30 14.04 -2.44
N LEU A 355 -8.63 13.94 -2.35
CA LEU A 355 -9.35 13.50 -1.17
C LEU A 355 -10.00 12.12 -1.36
N SER A 356 -9.66 11.42 -2.46
CA SER A 356 -10.30 10.17 -2.86
C SER A 356 -9.91 8.97 -1.99
N LYS A 357 -8.80 9.10 -1.23
CA LYS A 357 -8.35 8.12 -0.24
C LYS A 357 -8.72 8.60 1.16
N PRO A 358 -9.74 8.01 1.82
CA PRO A 358 -10.18 8.47 3.12
C PRO A 358 -9.03 8.42 4.14
N ARG A 359 -8.77 9.54 4.82
CA ARG A 359 -7.71 9.75 5.82
C ARG A 359 -6.26 9.69 5.30
N GLU A 360 -6.05 9.57 3.99
CA GLU A 360 -4.76 9.66 3.32
C GLU A 360 -4.82 10.73 2.22
N TYR A 361 -5.21 11.93 2.62
CA TYR A 361 -5.42 13.06 1.73
C TYR A 361 -4.09 13.65 1.28
N THR A 362 -3.99 14.03 0.01
CA THR A 362 -2.73 14.53 -0.57
C THR A 362 -2.97 15.71 -1.49
N TYR A 363 -1.88 16.37 -1.88
CA TYR A 363 -1.88 17.41 -2.89
C TYR A 363 -0.67 17.30 -3.80
N SER A 364 -0.71 17.99 -4.94
CA SER A 364 0.46 18.19 -5.79
C SER A 364 0.56 19.63 -6.28
N LEU A 365 1.80 20.07 -6.49
CA LEU A 365 2.15 21.40 -6.99
C LEU A 365 2.99 21.24 -8.24
N VAL A 366 2.39 21.48 -9.42
CA VAL A 366 3.08 21.38 -10.70
C VAL A 366 3.29 22.77 -11.27
N LYS A 367 4.54 23.23 -11.36
CA LYS A 367 4.88 24.51 -11.99
C LYS A 367 4.73 24.38 -13.50
N ASN A 368 3.94 25.28 -14.09
CA ASN A 368 3.73 25.38 -15.52
C ASN A 368 4.88 26.15 -16.17
N ASN A 369 5.32 25.69 -17.35
CA ASN A 369 6.46 26.25 -18.09
C ASN A 369 6.09 27.48 -18.92
#